data_AF-A0A3D3KYA6-F1
#
_entry.id   AF-A0A3D3KYA6-F1
#
_cell.length_a   1.000
_cell.length_b   1.000
_cell.length_c   1.000
_cell.angle_alpha   90.00
_cell.angle_beta   90.00
_cell.angle_gamma   90.00
#
_symmetry.space_group_name_H-M   'P 1'
#
loop_
_entity.id
_entity.type
_entity.pdbx_description
1 polymer ?
#
loop_
_entity_poly.entity_id
_entity_poly.type
_entity_poly.pdbx_seq_one_letter_code
_entity_poly.pdbx_strand_id
1 'polypeptide(L)' 'WRSSEVFGAAANGSLKVRIGATYPLAEAGRAHEDLEGRRTTGKVLLVP' A
#
# COMPACT_ATOMS: atom_id res chain seq x y z
N TRP A 1 6.57 -15.14 -14.88
CA TRP A 1 7.82 -15.41 -14.15
C TRP A 1 8.06 -14.41 -13.01
N ARG A 2 8.23 -13.09 -13.24
CA ARG A 2 8.47 -12.06 -12.19
C ARG A 2 7.35 -11.93 -11.15
N SER A 3 6.08 -12.01 -11.56
CA SER A 3 4.96 -11.94 -10.61
C SER A 3 4.98 -13.11 -9.62
N SER A 4 5.27 -14.32 -10.11
CA SER A 4 5.35 -15.54 -9.28
C SER A 4 6.42 -15.43 -8.20
N GLU A 5 7.57 -14.82 -8.50
CA GLU A 5 8.64 -14.61 -7.52
C GLU A 5 8.20 -13.63 -6.41
N VAL A 6 7.56 -12.52 -6.78
CA VAL A 6 7.07 -11.52 -5.81
C VAL A 6 5.99 -12.12 -4.91
N PHE A 7 5.03 -12.85 -5.47
CA PHE A 7 3.98 -13.50 -4.69
C PHE A 7 4.52 -14.65 -3.84
N GLY A 8 5.49 -15.42 -4.34
CA GLY A 8 6.19 -16.44 -3.57
C GLY A 8 6.90 -15.84 -2.35
N ALA A 9 7.61 -14.72 -2.53
CA ALA A 9 8.27 -14.01 -1.45
C ALA A 9 7.28 -13.43 -0.41
N ALA A 10 6.12 -12.95 -0.86
CA ALA A 10 5.06 -12.50 0.04
C ALA A 10 4.46 -13.67 0.84
N ALA A 11 4.17 -14.79 0.17
CA ALA A 11 3.59 -15.97 0.79
C ALA A 11 4.53 -16.64 1.81
N ASN A 12 5.84 -16.68 1.51
CA ASN A 12 6.84 -17.25 2.41
C ASN A 12 7.39 -16.25 3.46
N GLY A 13 6.89 -15.01 3.47
CA GLY A 13 7.22 -13.99 4.47
C GLY A 13 8.60 -13.31 4.32
N SER A 14 9.36 -13.64 3.28
CA SER A 14 10.62 -12.95 2.96
C SER A 14 10.40 -11.53 2.43
N LEU A 15 9.24 -11.27 1.84
CA LEU A 15 8.78 -9.92 1.49
C LEU A 15 7.66 -9.49 2.45
N LYS A 16 7.94 -8.50 3.29
CA LYS A 16 6.95 -7.91 4.21
C LYS A 16 6.50 -6.54 3.69
N VAL A 17 5.21 -6.43 3.35
CA VAL A 17 4.60 -5.16 2.92
C VAL A 17 4.02 -4.45 4.14
N ARG A 18 4.48 -3.23 4.41
CA ARG A 18 3.92 -2.39 5.47
C ARG A 18 2.80 -1.51 4.90
N ILE A 19 1.61 -1.65 5.46
CA ILE A 19 0.50 -0.73 5.21
C ILE A 19 0.70 0.46 6.14
N GLY A 20 0.90 1.63 5.53
CA GLY A 20 1.19 2.89 6.22
C GLY A 20 -0.05 3.71 6.52
N ALA A 21 -1.06 3.61 5.65
CA ALA A 21 -2.33 4.30 5.81
C ALA A 21 -3.44 3.54 5.06
N THR A 22 -4.68 3.74 5.49
CA THR A 22 -5.87 3.21 4.84
C THR A 22 -6.96 4.25 4.91
N TYR A 23 -7.61 4.50 3.77
CA TYR A 23 -8.69 5.47 3.64
C TYR A 23 -9.92 4.80 3.03
N PRO A 24 -11.15 5.23 3.36
CA PRO A 24 -12.31 4.92 2.54
C PRO A 24 -12.08 5.38 1.08
N LEU A 25 -12.63 4.67 0.10
CA LEU A 25 -12.53 5.04 -1.31
C LEU A 25 -13.12 6.44 -1.57
N ALA A 26 -14.16 6.80 -0.82
CA ALA A 26 -14.74 8.15 -0.84
C ALA A 26 -13.74 9.26 -0.43
N GLU A 27 -12.69 8.92 0.31
CA GLU A 27 -11.64 9.86 0.75
C GLU A 27 -10.37 9.79 -0.12
N ALA A 28 -10.46 9.29 -1.36
CA ALA A 28 -9.31 9.21 -2.26
C ALA A 28 -8.55 10.53 -2.41
N GLY A 29 -9.25 11.67 -2.45
CA GLY A 29 -8.62 13.00 -2.51
C GLY A 29 -7.67 13.26 -1.34
N ARG A 30 -8.10 12.94 -0.12
CA ARG A 30 -7.27 13.06 1.09
C ARG A 30 -6.06 12.13 1.05
N ALA A 31 -6.24 10.89 0.57
CA ALA A 31 -5.15 9.95 0.41
C ALA A 31 -4.05 10.49 -0.52
N HIS A 32 -4.44 11.19 -1.60
CA HIS A 32 -3.51 11.87 -2.51
C HIS A 32 -2.82 13.06 -1.84
N GLU A 33 -3.55 13.94 -1.16
CA GLU A 33 -2.99 15.09 -0.44
C GLU A 33 -1.92 14.65 0.59
N ASP A 34 -2.18 13.57 1.33
CA ASP A 34 -1.26 13.04 2.32
C ASP A 34 -0.04 12.34 1.69
N LEU A 35 -0.21 11.73 0.51
CA LEU A 35 0.88 11.15 -0.26
C LEU A 35 1.81 12.23 -0.84
N GLU A 36 1.24 13.24 -1.49
CA GLU A 36 1.98 14.36 -2.09
C GLU A 36 2.67 15.20 -1.01
N GLY A 37 2.00 15.42 0.12
CA GLY A 37 2.55 16.09 1.30
C GLY A 37 3.59 15.28 2.06
N ARG A 38 3.95 14.06 1.60
CA ARG A 38 4.89 13.14 2.25
C ARG A 38 4.52 12.82 3.70
N ARG A 39 3.23 12.84 4.04
CA ARG A 39 2.68 12.51 5.37
C ARG A 39 2.45 11.00 5.55
N THR A 40 2.54 10.22 4.47
CA THR A 40 2.47 8.77 4.53
C THR A 40 3.85 8.13 4.40
N THR A 41 4.01 6.94 4.96
CA THR A 41 5.18 6.10 4.70
C THR A 41 4.69 4.67 4.59
N GLY A 42 5.13 3.91 3.58
CA GLY A 42 4.61 2.57 3.32
C GLY A 42 3.48 2.59 2.29
N LYS A 43 2.70 1.52 2.18
CA LYS A 43 1.59 1.46 1.22
C LYS A 43 0.36 2.19 1.74
N VAL A 44 -0.30 2.92 0.84
CA VAL A 44 -1.62 3.51 1.06
C VAL A 44 -2.64 2.63 0.36
N LEU A 45 -3.73 2.29 1.05
CA LEU A 45 -4.83 1.51 0.51
C LEU A 45 -6.13 2.31 0.54
N LEU A 46 -6.96 2.13 -0.48
CA LEU A 46 -8.34 2.61 -0.51
C LEU A 46 -9.27 1.41 -0.31
N VAL A 47 -10.22 1.55 0.62
CA VAL A 47 -11.20 0.51 0.96
C VAL A 47 -12.58 0.95 0.49
N PRO A 48 -13.31 0.14 -0.30
CA PRO A 48 -14.63 0.49 -0.82
C PRO A 48 -15.66 0.80 0.28
#